data_AF-A0A955TBW3-F1
#
_entry.id   AF-A0A955TBW3-F1
#
_cell.length_a   1.000
_cell.length_b   1.000
_cell.length_c   1.000
_cell.angle_alpha   90.00
_cell.angle_beta   90.00
_cell.angle_gamma   90.00
#
_symmetry.space_group_name_H-M   'P 1'
#
loop_
_entity.id
_entity.type
_entity.pdbx_description
1 polymer ?
#
loop_
_entity_poly.entity_id
_entity_poly.type
_entity_poly.pdbx_seq_one_letter_code
_entity_poly.pdbx_strand_id
1 'polypeptide(L)'
;MTDGNGGAFFTRAGNFSLDEQGFITAPGSGLRLLGQIANAQGQIDATQPPQAIQVDFNSLSEAIPTNTAVLGGNLSTGEVPTAASSLNTLVTVFDEDGLPLGFNAGDKIQILSGSHDTIPPTGVTNFTPTDLLTIDQTTTLGDLATALTSTLRNLTGSTSLDVTVDPSGAFKFDAGSETLSDLKIVGIDIDGNQKSAISRIFSEAGTGPEGLDGDIDVSSNTFVLSRSLRQADVTSSTDVYDSQGNARTVVTTFARETRNVSGQDDTLLTALVDDAERSSGLVVGSTVVIAAGSDLGAGGIAADLTVTTVTAGSTLEDLRAALETALNTEAAGGKTVTLLPDGSFQIASDDAISNMRVLVDPDGAGAAPPAAGALTRMLTNRNMGVDLAGTDGFTMAANTVETTNTFHNMNGIRNSWNYQVRVPHDVTTPPSGTTGRMVFLANGNFENYGVGDDGTPMTTNPVVV
;
A
#
# COMPACT_ATOMS: atom_id res chain seq x y z
N MET A 1 -59.78 16.85 -22.47
CA MET A 1 -60.33 17.03 -21.10
C MET A 1 -61.41 16.00 -20.85
N THR A 2 -61.71 15.66 -19.60
CA THR A 2 -62.78 14.71 -19.23
C THR A 2 -63.68 15.26 -18.13
N ASP A 3 -64.93 14.80 -18.11
CA ASP A 3 -65.92 15.05 -17.06
C ASP A 3 -65.91 13.99 -15.95
N GLY A 4 -65.05 12.97 -16.05
CA GLY A 4 -65.00 11.84 -15.12
C GLY A 4 -66.00 10.71 -15.42
N ASN A 5 -66.90 10.89 -16.39
CA ASN A 5 -67.91 9.90 -16.81
C ASN A 5 -67.58 9.27 -18.18
N GLY A 6 -66.34 9.41 -18.65
CA GLY A 6 -65.86 8.86 -19.92
C GLY A 6 -66.05 9.79 -21.14
N GLY A 7 -66.59 11.00 -20.95
CA GLY A 7 -66.66 12.01 -22.01
C GLY A 7 -65.28 12.62 -22.28
N ALA A 8 -64.92 12.78 -23.56
CA ALA A 8 -63.72 13.49 -23.99
C ALA A 8 -64.08 14.81 -24.70
N PHE A 9 -63.50 15.92 -24.22
CA PHE A 9 -63.77 17.26 -24.72
C PHE A 9 -62.48 17.97 -25.14
N PHE A 10 -62.57 18.79 -26.19
CA PHE A 10 -61.46 19.59 -26.71
C PHE A 10 -61.70 21.07 -26.41
N THR A 11 -60.65 21.78 -25.99
CA THR A 11 -60.67 23.23 -25.80
C THR A 11 -59.41 23.83 -26.37
N ARG A 12 -59.49 25.10 -26.76
CA ARG A 12 -58.33 25.94 -27.08
C ARG A 12 -57.95 26.88 -25.93
N ALA A 13 -58.80 26.96 -24.91
CA ALA A 13 -58.55 27.79 -23.74
C ALA A 13 -57.44 27.15 -22.89
N GLY A 14 -56.46 27.96 -22.47
CA GLY A 14 -55.28 27.52 -21.72
C GLY A 14 -55.27 27.94 -20.25
N ASN A 15 -56.39 28.41 -19.72
CA ASN A 15 -56.54 28.74 -18.31
C ASN A 15 -56.91 27.48 -17.52
N PHE A 16 -56.05 27.06 -16.61
CA PHE A 16 -56.24 25.89 -15.75
C PHE A 16 -55.96 26.23 -14.28
N SER A 17 -56.58 25.49 -13.36
CA SER A 17 -56.36 25.56 -11.91
C SER A 17 -56.20 24.15 -11.35
N LEU A 18 -55.65 24.01 -10.14
CA LEU A 18 -55.68 22.76 -9.39
C LEU A 18 -56.99 22.71 -8.58
N ASP A 19 -57.67 21.57 -8.56
CA ASP A 19 -58.77 21.31 -7.64
C ASP A 19 -58.25 20.80 -6.27
N GLU A 20 -59.16 20.59 -5.32
CA GLU A 20 -58.82 20.14 -3.95
C GLU A 20 -58.18 18.75 -3.92
N GLN A 21 -58.36 17.96 -4.97
CA GLN A 21 -57.78 16.62 -5.13
C GLN A 21 -56.49 16.65 -5.96
N GLY A 22 -56.03 17.81 -6.40
CA GLY A 22 -54.81 18.00 -7.19
C GLY A 22 -54.96 17.74 -8.69
N PHE A 23 -56.18 17.59 -9.22
CA PHE A 23 -56.36 17.52 -10.67
C PHE A 23 -56.26 18.89 -11.32
N ILE A 24 -55.65 18.92 -12.51
CA ILE A 24 -55.62 20.12 -13.35
C ILE A 24 -56.99 20.27 -14.01
N THR A 25 -57.73 21.34 -13.70
CA THR A 25 -59.12 21.56 -14.15
C THR A 25 -59.30 22.90 -14.85
N ALA A 26 -60.29 22.99 -15.75
CA ALA A 26 -60.68 24.24 -16.41
C ALA A 26 -61.59 25.09 -15.47
N PRO A 27 -61.23 26.36 -15.17
CA PRO A 27 -62.02 27.22 -14.30
C PRO A 27 -63.39 27.49 -14.93
N GLY A 28 -64.46 27.05 -14.25
CA GLY A 28 -65.85 27.28 -14.65
C GLY A 28 -66.61 26.05 -15.15
N SER A 29 -65.93 25.03 -15.67
CA SER A 29 -66.58 23.77 -16.08
C SER A 29 -66.23 22.58 -15.18
N GLY A 30 -65.11 22.67 -14.44
CA GLY A 30 -64.61 21.57 -13.61
C GLY A 30 -64.07 20.38 -14.42
N LEU A 31 -63.99 20.49 -15.75
CA LEU A 31 -63.43 19.45 -16.61
C LEU A 31 -61.94 19.27 -16.33
N ARG A 32 -61.49 18.02 -16.21
CA ARG A 32 -60.10 17.65 -15.91
C ARG A 32 -59.27 17.56 -17.18
N LEU A 33 -58.04 18.06 -17.15
CA LEU A 33 -57.09 17.94 -18.25
C LEU A 33 -56.65 16.47 -18.38
N LEU A 34 -56.72 15.94 -19.61
CA LEU A 34 -56.21 14.61 -19.93
C LEU A 34 -54.78 14.73 -20.44
N GLY A 35 -53.91 13.81 -20.05
CA GLY A 35 -52.55 13.70 -20.53
C GLY A 35 -51.99 12.29 -20.33
N GLN A 36 -50.75 12.08 -20.76
CA GLN A 36 -50.04 10.85 -20.47
C GLN A 36 -49.44 10.93 -19.06
N ILE A 37 -49.66 9.90 -18.26
CA ILE A 37 -49.17 9.82 -16.88
C ILE A 37 -47.83 9.08 -16.90
N ALA A 38 -46.85 9.61 -16.17
CA ALA A 38 -45.58 8.93 -16.00
C ALA A 38 -45.76 7.67 -15.13
N ASN A 39 -45.06 6.59 -15.47
CA ASN A 39 -45.00 5.41 -14.62
C ASN A 39 -44.13 5.68 -13.37
N ALA A 40 -43.96 4.66 -12.51
CA ALA A 40 -43.14 4.75 -11.30
C ALA A 40 -41.66 5.07 -11.58
N GLN A 41 -41.18 4.91 -12.81
CA GLN A 41 -39.83 5.26 -13.25
C GLN A 41 -39.75 6.65 -13.90
N GLY A 42 -40.82 7.45 -13.85
CA GLY A 42 -40.88 8.76 -14.49
C GLY A 42 -41.00 8.72 -16.02
N GLN A 43 -41.22 7.55 -16.62
CA GLN A 43 -41.33 7.40 -18.08
C GLN A 43 -42.76 7.58 -18.55
N ILE A 44 -42.93 8.30 -19.65
CA ILE A 44 -44.23 8.49 -20.30
C ILE A 44 -44.50 7.30 -21.23
N ASP A 45 -45.46 6.45 -20.87
CA ASP A 45 -45.92 5.37 -21.75
C ASP A 45 -46.97 5.88 -22.73
N ALA A 46 -46.54 6.21 -23.94
CA ALA A 46 -47.42 6.71 -25.00
C ALA A 46 -48.42 5.65 -25.53
N THR A 47 -48.28 4.38 -25.14
CA THR A 47 -49.22 3.31 -25.53
C THR A 47 -50.46 3.27 -24.65
N GLN A 48 -50.43 3.90 -23.49
CA GLN A 48 -51.60 4.03 -22.62
C GLN A 48 -52.55 5.14 -23.13
N PRO A 49 -53.86 4.96 -22.93
CA PRO A 49 -54.82 6.03 -23.21
C PRO A 49 -54.59 7.20 -22.23
N PRO A 50 -54.74 8.47 -22.68
CA PRO A 50 -54.61 9.64 -21.80
C PRO A 50 -55.57 9.58 -20.61
N GLN A 51 -55.07 9.91 -19.43
CA GLN A 51 -55.83 9.93 -18.17
C GLN A 51 -55.83 11.34 -17.56
N ALA A 52 -56.67 11.57 -16.55
CA ALA A 52 -56.71 12.86 -15.88
C ALA A 52 -55.38 13.13 -15.15
N ILE A 53 -54.76 14.27 -15.41
CA ILE A 53 -53.50 14.64 -14.76
C ILE A 53 -53.79 15.05 -13.32
N GLN A 54 -53.18 14.35 -12.37
CA GLN A 54 -53.25 14.63 -10.95
C GLN A 54 -51.84 14.94 -10.41
N VAL A 55 -51.73 16.01 -9.63
CA VAL A 55 -50.56 16.33 -8.82
C VAL A 55 -50.85 15.86 -7.40
N ASP A 56 -50.15 14.81 -6.95
CA ASP A 56 -50.30 14.31 -5.59
C ASP A 56 -49.43 15.10 -4.61
N PHE A 57 -50.06 16.00 -3.86
CA PHE A 57 -49.38 16.82 -2.85
C PHE A 57 -48.98 16.04 -1.59
N ASN A 58 -49.52 14.83 -1.39
CA ASN A 58 -49.17 13.97 -0.27
C ASN A 58 -48.08 12.95 -0.64
N SER A 59 -47.71 12.87 -1.92
CA SER A 59 -46.59 12.03 -2.34
C SER A 59 -45.28 12.62 -1.82
N LEU A 60 -44.55 11.81 -1.04
CA LEU A 60 -43.16 12.08 -0.73
C LEU A 60 -42.34 11.48 -1.87
N SER A 61 -41.44 12.27 -2.46
CA SER A 61 -40.44 11.72 -3.37
C SER A 61 -39.59 10.72 -2.61
N GLU A 62 -39.50 9.48 -3.11
CA GLU A 62 -38.57 8.50 -2.56
C GLU A 62 -37.13 9.02 -2.70
N ALA A 63 -36.30 8.73 -1.71
CA ALA A 63 -34.87 9.02 -1.80
C ALA A 63 -34.23 8.08 -2.84
N ILE A 64 -33.41 8.63 -3.73
CA ILE A 64 -32.64 7.84 -4.68
C ILE A 64 -31.26 7.62 -4.07
N PRO A 65 -30.88 6.38 -3.72
CA PRO A 65 -29.55 6.10 -3.20
C PRO A 65 -28.49 6.46 -4.25
N THR A 66 -27.36 6.99 -3.79
CA THR A 66 -26.23 7.29 -4.66
C THR A 66 -25.58 6.00 -5.13
N ASN A 67 -25.74 5.67 -6.41
CA ASN A 67 -25.11 4.48 -7.02
C ASN A 67 -23.70 4.76 -7.55
N THR A 68 -23.39 6.03 -7.85
CA THR A 68 -22.09 6.44 -8.40
C THR A 68 -21.75 7.83 -7.90
N ALA A 69 -20.53 7.98 -7.41
CA ALA A 69 -19.94 9.27 -7.08
C ALA A 69 -18.62 9.40 -7.84
N VAL A 70 -18.42 10.54 -8.51
CA VAL A 70 -17.19 10.84 -9.23
C VAL A 70 -16.44 11.91 -8.46
N LEU A 71 -15.23 11.58 -8.00
CA LEU A 71 -14.31 12.54 -7.40
C LEU A 71 -13.28 12.97 -8.44
N GLY A 72 -13.06 14.28 -8.56
CA GLY A 72 -12.05 14.85 -9.45
C GLY A 72 -11.27 15.95 -8.73
N GLY A 73 -9.98 16.06 -9.04
CA GLY A 73 -9.08 17.04 -8.44
C GLY A 73 -7.67 16.98 -9.02
N ASN A 74 -6.84 17.95 -8.63
CA ASN A 74 -5.42 17.98 -8.98
C ASN A 74 -4.58 17.67 -7.74
N LEU A 75 -3.62 16.77 -7.88
CA LEU A 75 -2.66 16.43 -6.82
C LEU A 75 -1.31 17.05 -7.14
N SER A 76 -0.66 17.66 -6.14
CA SER A 76 0.58 18.41 -6.33
C SER A 76 1.80 17.51 -6.17
N THR A 77 2.64 17.40 -7.19
CA THR A 77 3.90 16.63 -7.12
C THR A 77 4.91 17.21 -6.12
N GLY A 78 4.65 18.40 -5.57
CA GLY A 78 5.47 19.05 -4.56
C GLY A 78 4.99 18.83 -3.13
N GLU A 79 3.95 18.02 -2.89
CA GLU A 79 3.52 17.73 -1.52
C GLU A 79 4.64 17.06 -0.73
N VAL A 80 4.86 17.57 0.47
CA VAL A 80 5.86 17.09 1.42
C VAL A 80 5.17 16.17 2.42
N PRO A 81 5.59 14.90 2.53
CA PRO A 81 5.02 13.96 3.49
C PRO A 81 5.02 14.54 4.91
N THR A 82 3.90 14.42 5.60
CA THR A 82 3.78 14.86 7.00
C THR A 82 3.65 13.64 7.91
N ALA A 83 4.53 13.53 8.91
CA ALA A 83 4.45 12.51 9.94
C ALA A 83 3.04 12.46 10.59
N ALA A 84 2.58 11.26 10.91
CA ALA A 84 1.31 11.09 11.60
C ALA A 84 1.45 11.51 13.06
N SER A 85 0.35 11.94 13.65
CA SER A 85 0.23 12.28 15.07
C SER A 85 -0.70 11.30 15.78
N SER A 86 -0.70 11.33 17.10
CA SER A 86 -1.63 10.53 17.91
C SER A 86 -3.11 10.81 17.62
N LEU A 87 -3.45 11.89 16.91
CA LEU A 87 -4.83 12.26 16.56
C LEU A 87 -5.30 11.69 15.20
N ASN A 88 -4.38 11.19 14.37
CA ASN A 88 -4.75 10.63 13.07
C ASN A 88 -5.47 9.28 13.26
N THR A 89 -6.53 9.05 12.48
CA THR A 89 -7.29 7.79 12.57
C THR A 89 -6.57 6.67 11.83
N LEU A 90 -6.63 5.46 12.40
CA LEU A 90 -5.96 4.27 11.84
C LEU A 90 -6.38 3.98 10.40
N VAL A 91 -7.62 4.27 10.06
CA VAL A 91 -8.18 4.07 8.70
C VAL A 91 -7.75 5.13 7.68
N THR A 92 -6.84 6.05 8.04
CA THR A 92 -6.37 7.15 7.16
C THR A 92 -4.86 7.35 7.15
N VAL A 93 -4.12 6.48 7.84
CA VAL A 93 -2.67 6.56 7.92
C VAL A 93 -2.01 5.69 6.86
N PHE A 94 -0.84 6.14 6.44
CA PHE A 94 0.01 5.47 5.48
C PHE A 94 1.33 5.12 6.15
N ASP A 95 2.05 4.13 5.63
CA ASP A 95 3.45 3.95 6.01
C ASP A 95 4.32 5.09 5.48
N GLU A 96 5.58 5.14 5.89
CA GLU A 96 6.56 6.15 5.47
C GLU A 96 6.69 6.32 3.95
N ASP A 97 6.44 5.25 3.21
CA ASP A 97 6.45 5.19 1.75
C ASP A 97 5.18 5.73 1.07
N GLY A 98 4.16 6.03 1.86
CA GLY A 98 2.85 6.49 1.40
C GLY A 98 1.94 5.36 0.94
N LEU A 99 2.20 4.10 1.32
CA LEU A 99 1.30 2.98 1.07
C LEU A 99 0.24 2.89 2.17
N PRO A 100 -1.02 2.61 1.82
CA PRO A 100 -2.07 2.47 2.81
C PRO A 100 -1.81 1.22 3.65
N LEU A 101 -2.04 1.33 4.95
CA LEU A 101 -1.92 0.19 5.85
C LEU A 101 -3.10 -0.80 5.72
N GLY A 102 -4.18 -0.36 5.07
CA GLY A 102 -5.35 -1.18 4.78
C GLY A 102 -6.24 -1.45 5.99
N PHE A 103 -6.13 -0.66 7.06
CA PHE A 103 -7.06 -0.76 8.20
C PHE A 103 -8.49 -0.42 7.78
N ASN A 104 -9.43 -1.27 8.18
CA ASN A 104 -10.87 -1.05 8.05
C ASN A 104 -11.55 -1.07 9.42
N ALA A 105 -12.72 -0.43 9.51
CA ALA A 105 -13.56 -0.59 10.69
C ALA A 105 -14.02 -2.05 10.83
N GLY A 106 -13.90 -2.61 12.02
CA GLY A 106 -14.12 -4.02 12.33
C GLY A 106 -12.84 -4.86 12.41
N ASP A 107 -11.74 -4.41 11.80
CA ASP A 107 -10.43 -5.07 11.92
C ASP A 107 -10.00 -5.11 13.40
N LYS A 108 -9.24 -6.13 13.78
CA LYS A 108 -8.63 -6.25 15.10
C LYS A 108 -7.13 -6.05 15.03
N ILE A 109 -6.56 -5.50 16.08
CA ILE A 109 -5.11 -5.52 16.30
C ILE A 109 -4.83 -6.51 17.42
N GLN A 110 -3.82 -7.36 17.26
CA GLN A 110 -3.45 -8.40 18.20
C GLN A 110 -1.96 -8.41 18.48
N ILE A 111 -1.58 -8.70 19.72
CA ILE A 111 -0.25 -9.24 20.02
C ILE A 111 -0.31 -10.72 19.67
N LEU A 112 0.48 -11.17 18.70
CA LEU A 112 0.49 -12.56 18.26
C LEU A 112 1.48 -13.40 19.07
N SER A 113 2.66 -12.85 19.36
CA SER A 113 3.74 -13.51 20.07
C SER A 113 4.69 -12.50 20.71
N GLY A 114 5.69 -13.03 21.42
CA GLY A 114 6.76 -12.30 22.07
C GLY A 114 7.01 -12.82 23.48
N SER A 115 7.96 -12.23 24.16
CA SER A 115 8.30 -12.56 25.53
C SER A 115 8.76 -11.33 26.30
N HIS A 116 8.80 -11.46 27.63
CA HIS A 116 9.41 -10.46 28.50
C HIS A 116 10.23 -11.10 29.61
N ASP A 117 11.15 -10.31 30.16
CA ASP A 117 11.89 -10.62 31.40
C ASP A 117 12.05 -9.35 32.24
N THR A 118 12.01 -9.50 33.55
CA THR A 118 12.10 -8.39 34.51
C THR A 118 13.55 -8.15 34.93
N ILE A 119 13.84 -6.99 35.53
CA ILE A 119 15.11 -6.77 36.24
C ILE A 119 14.85 -6.69 37.75
N PRO A 120 15.47 -7.57 38.57
CA PRO A 120 16.40 -8.66 38.20
C PRO A 120 15.69 -9.86 37.54
N PRO A 121 16.35 -10.61 36.64
CA PRO A 121 15.73 -11.68 35.85
C PRO A 121 15.03 -12.71 36.72
N THR A 122 13.72 -12.84 36.53
CA THR A 122 12.92 -13.90 37.15
C THR A 122 12.66 -15.06 36.18
N GLY A 123 12.98 -14.87 34.90
CA GLY A 123 12.81 -15.84 33.82
C GLY A 123 11.93 -15.30 32.70
N VAL A 124 12.20 -15.76 31.48
CA VAL A 124 11.47 -15.36 30.27
C VAL A 124 10.04 -15.88 30.30
N THR A 125 9.08 -14.99 30.13
CA THR A 125 7.64 -15.31 30.05
C THR A 125 7.08 -14.93 28.68
N ASN A 126 6.54 -15.92 27.97
CA ASN A 126 5.97 -15.72 26.63
C ASN A 126 4.57 -15.11 26.70
N PHE A 127 4.27 -14.19 25.78
CA PHE A 127 2.93 -13.67 25.57
C PHE A 127 2.04 -14.72 24.91
N THR A 128 0.79 -14.77 25.35
CA THR A 128 -0.28 -15.48 24.62
C THR A 128 -0.93 -14.54 23.62
N PRO A 129 -1.41 -15.04 22.45
CA PRO A 129 -2.16 -14.22 21.51
C PRO A 129 -3.28 -13.44 22.21
N THR A 130 -3.29 -12.12 22.07
CA THR A 130 -4.17 -11.21 22.82
C THR A 130 -4.72 -10.11 21.92
N ASP A 131 -6.06 -9.98 21.89
CA ASP A 131 -6.75 -8.86 21.25
C ASP A 131 -6.40 -7.55 21.97
N LEU A 132 -5.83 -6.58 21.24
CA LEU A 132 -5.51 -5.24 21.74
C LEU A 132 -6.71 -4.31 21.59
N LEU A 133 -7.26 -4.23 20.38
CA LEU A 133 -8.22 -3.21 19.99
C LEU A 133 -9.01 -3.68 18.76
N THR A 134 -10.30 -3.36 18.71
CA THR A 134 -11.09 -3.42 17.48
C THR A 134 -11.17 -2.01 16.91
N ILE A 135 -10.83 -1.87 15.64
CA ILE A 135 -10.77 -0.60 14.95
C ILE A 135 -12.18 -0.15 14.59
N ASP A 136 -12.49 1.08 14.93
CA ASP A 136 -13.64 1.80 14.40
C ASP A 136 -13.20 2.97 13.53
N GLN A 137 -14.19 3.70 13.02
CA GLN A 137 -14.03 4.83 12.13
C GLN A 137 -13.35 6.05 12.78
N THR A 138 -13.26 6.08 14.10
CA THR A 138 -12.71 7.16 14.91
C THR A 138 -11.44 6.77 15.66
N THR A 139 -11.06 5.49 15.61
CA THR A 139 -9.91 4.95 16.34
C THR A 139 -8.63 5.60 15.84
N THR A 140 -7.88 6.19 16.76
CA THR A 140 -6.67 6.95 16.48
C THR A 140 -5.40 6.17 16.78
N LEU A 141 -4.25 6.67 16.28
CA LEU A 141 -2.93 6.17 16.70
C LEU A 141 -2.71 6.30 18.22
N GLY A 142 -3.28 7.34 18.85
CA GLY A 142 -3.23 7.52 20.31
C GLY A 142 -4.03 6.47 21.07
N ASP A 143 -5.19 6.05 20.54
CA ASP A 143 -5.98 4.96 21.12
C ASP A 143 -5.21 3.64 21.06
N LEU A 144 -4.54 3.38 19.93
CA LEU A 144 -3.69 2.20 19.77
C LEU A 144 -2.48 2.22 20.72
N ALA A 145 -1.78 3.34 20.84
CA ALA A 145 -0.68 3.49 21.79
C ALA A 145 -1.14 3.25 23.25
N THR A 146 -2.33 3.75 23.59
CA THR A 146 -2.95 3.54 24.91
C THR A 146 -3.32 2.06 25.13
N ALA A 147 -3.89 1.40 24.13
CA ALA A 147 -4.24 -0.02 24.17
C ALA A 147 -3.00 -0.91 24.30
N LEU A 148 -1.93 -0.61 23.55
CA LEU A 148 -0.63 -1.27 23.65
C LEU A 148 -0.04 -1.12 25.06
N THR A 149 0.04 0.11 25.56
CA THR A 149 0.55 0.39 26.91
C THR A 149 -0.22 -0.37 27.97
N SER A 150 -1.56 -0.31 27.94
CA SER A 150 -2.42 -0.96 28.93
C SER A 150 -2.28 -2.48 28.89
N THR A 151 -2.23 -3.06 27.69
CA THR A 151 -2.14 -4.51 27.51
C THR A 151 -0.76 -5.04 27.89
N LEU A 152 0.31 -4.38 27.45
CA LEU A 152 1.68 -4.78 27.79
C LEU A 152 1.95 -4.63 29.30
N ARG A 153 1.48 -3.55 29.94
CA ARG A 153 1.56 -3.42 31.42
C ARG A 153 0.80 -4.54 32.14
N ASN A 154 -0.36 -4.95 31.61
CA ASN A 154 -1.12 -6.06 32.18
C ASN A 154 -0.37 -7.40 32.04
N LEU A 155 0.17 -7.69 30.85
CA LEU A 155 0.88 -8.92 30.53
C LEU A 155 2.21 -9.05 31.29
N THR A 156 2.91 -7.95 31.50
CA THR A 156 4.23 -7.91 32.16
C THR A 156 4.16 -7.63 33.66
N GLY A 157 3.05 -7.05 34.14
CA GLY A 157 2.96 -6.47 35.48
C GLY A 157 3.76 -5.16 35.65
N SER A 158 4.35 -4.63 34.57
CA SER A 158 5.15 -3.41 34.60
C SER A 158 4.31 -2.17 34.89
N THR A 159 4.90 -1.21 35.60
CA THR A 159 4.32 0.13 35.82
C THR A 159 5.04 1.22 35.04
N SER A 160 6.21 0.90 34.47
CA SER A 160 7.08 1.83 33.76
C SER A 160 7.03 1.69 32.25
N LEU A 161 6.62 0.52 31.73
CA LEU A 161 6.51 0.29 30.29
C LEU A 161 5.53 1.29 29.68
N ASP A 162 5.90 1.99 28.62
CA ASP A 162 5.06 2.99 27.96
C ASP A 162 5.19 2.91 26.44
N VAL A 163 4.07 3.09 25.74
CA VAL A 163 4.04 3.18 24.28
C VAL A 163 3.41 4.52 23.90
N THR A 164 4.15 5.34 23.15
CA THR A 164 3.71 6.68 22.73
C THR A 164 3.89 6.85 21.22
N VAL A 165 3.20 7.84 20.64
CA VAL A 165 3.41 8.23 19.24
C VAL A 165 4.44 9.38 19.21
N ASP A 166 5.60 9.11 18.62
CA ASP A 166 6.71 10.06 18.47
C ASP A 166 6.37 11.15 17.42
N PRO A 167 7.00 12.35 17.44
CA PRO A 167 6.78 13.37 16.41
C PRO A 167 7.12 12.93 14.98
N SER A 168 7.91 11.86 14.80
CA SER A 168 8.13 11.21 13.50
C SER A 168 6.95 10.36 13.02
N GLY A 169 5.92 10.16 13.85
CA GLY A 169 4.78 9.28 13.59
C GLY A 169 5.05 7.81 13.88
N ALA A 170 6.26 7.46 14.33
CA ALA A 170 6.58 6.13 14.84
C ALA A 170 5.98 5.88 16.23
N PHE A 171 5.76 4.62 16.59
CA PHE A 171 5.52 4.22 17.97
C PHE A 171 6.85 4.11 18.71
N LYS A 172 6.96 4.80 19.84
CA LYS A 172 8.08 4.65 20.77
C LYS A 172 7.71 3.67 21.85
N PHE A 173 8.40 2.52 21.87
CA PHE A 173 8.29 1.52 22.91
C PHE A 173 9.38 1.76 23.96
N ASP A 174 9.00 2.21 25.14
CA ASP A 174 9.90 2.38 26.29
C ASP A 174 9.60 1.26 27.30
N ALA A 175 10.51 0.30 27.43
CA ALA A 175 10.23 -0.88 28.26
C ALA A 175 10.40 -0.61 29.77
N GLY A 176 10.93 0.55 30.16
CA GLY A 176 11.27 0.83 31.57
C GLY A 176 12.22 -0.23 32.11
N SER A 177 11.95 -0.87 33.25
CA SER A 177 12.84 -1.94 33.77
C SER A 177 12.75 -3.29 33.05
N GLU A 178 11.81 -3.47 32.14
CA GLU A 178 11.55 -4.74 31.46
C GLU A 178 12.39 -4.89 30.19
N THR A 179 12.64 -6.13 29.79
CA THR A 179 13.06 -6.45 28.41
C THR A 179 11.86 -7.03 27.67
N LEU A 180 11.61 -6.58 26.45
CA LEU A 180 10.67 -7.18 25.50
C LEU A 180 11.48 -7.84 24.40
N SER A 181 11.11 -9.06 24.03
CA SER A 181 11.75 -9.77 22.92
C SER A 181 10.74 -10.42 22.00
N ASP A 182 11.01 -10.42 20.70
CA ASP A 182 10.18 -10.98 19.63
C ASP A 182 8.70 -10.49 19.67
N LEU A 183 8.46 -9.24 20.11
CA LEU A 183 7.09 -8.73 20.24
C LEU A 183 6.47 -8.52 18.86
N LYS A 184 5.55 -9.41 18.50
CA LYS A 184 4.89 -9.40 17.20
C LYS A 184 3.46 -8.87 17.29
N ILE A 185 3.20 -7.77 16.61
CA ILE A 185 1.87 -7.13 16.54
C ILE A 185 1.33 -7.26 15.12
N VAL A 186 0.09 -7.72 14.97
CA VAL A 186 -0.55 -7.95 13.68
C VAL A 186 -1.94 -7.32 13.62
N GLY A 187 -2.36 -6.92 12.42
CA GLY A 187 -3.75 -6.64 12.12
C GLY A 187 -4.45 -7.90 11.61
N ILE A 188 -5.67 -8.14 12.05
CA ILE A 188 -6.55 -9.23 11.63
C ILE A 188 -7.80 -8.60 11.02
N ASP A 189 -8.15 -8.99 9.80
CA ASP A 189 -9.40 -8.54 9.17
C ASP A 189 -10.64 -9.18 9.81
N ILE A 190 -11.83 -8.74 9.39
CA ILE A 190 -13.10 -9.27 9.88
C ILE A 190 -13.31 -10.77 9.58
N ASP A 191 -12.59 -11.30 8.59
CA ASP A 191 -12.64 -12.71 8.17
C ASP A 191 -11.58 -13.58 8.90
N GLY A 192 -10.72 -12.96 9.72
CA GLY A 192 -9.68 -13.63 10.50
C GLY A 192 -8.31 -13.73 9.81
N ASN A 193 -8.11 -13.09 8.66
CA ASN A 193 -6.82 -13.11 7.94
C ASN A 193 -5.86 -12.04 8.47
N GLN A 194 -4.57 -12.36 8.50
CA GLN A 194 -3.54 -11.40 8.87
C GLN A 194 -3.27 -10.40 7.74
N LYS A 195 -3.15 -9.13 8.13
CA LYS A 195 -2.73 -8.03 7.26
C LYS A 195 -1.23 -7.77 7.43
N SER A 196 -0.44 -8.29 6.49
CA SER A 196 1.02 -8.22 6.51
C SER A 196 1.59 -6.80 6.56
N ALA A 197 0.92 -5.84 5.92
CA ALA A 197 1.31 -4.43 5.94
C ALA A 197 1.40 -3.86 7.37
N ILE A 198 0.55 -4.34 8.29
CA ILE A 198 0.51 -3.85 9.67
C ILE A 198 1.66 -4.44 10.48
N SER A 199 1.98 -5.72 10.30
CA SER A 199 3.14 -6.34 10.96
C SER A 199 4.44 -5.61 10.63
N ARG A 200 4.55 -5.09 9.40
CA ARG A 200 5.74 -4.34 8.95
C ARG A 200 5.93 -3.01 9.67
N ILE A 201 4.86 -2.39 10.18
CA ILE A 201 4.97 -1.11 10.92
C ILE A 201 5.68 -1.35 12.25
N PHE A 202 5.31 -2.47 12.90
CA PHE A 202 5.82 -2.89 14.20
C PHE A 202 7.12 -3.68 14.07
N SER A 203 7.96 -3.34 13.10
CA SER A 203 9.36 -3.76 13.10
C SER A 203 10.23 -2.63 13.65
N GLU A 204 11.34 -2.97 14.29
CA GLU A 204 12.31 -1.99 14.75
C GLU A 204 12.84 -1.10 13.60
N ALA A 205 12.84 0.21 13.80
CA ALA A 205 13.41 1.15 12.84
C ALA A 205 14.94 1.16 12.92
N GLY A 206 15.59 0.65 11.86
CA GLY A 206 17.00 0.95 11.57
C GLY A 206 18.06 0.06 12.20
N THR A 207 17.72 -1.08 12.83
CA THR A 207 18.71 -2.01 13.39
C THR A 207 19.17 -3.08 12.42
N GLY A 208 19.89 -2.65 11.36
CA GLY A 208 20.68 -3.56 10.53
C GLY A 208 19.90 -4.77 9.96
N PRO A 209 20.58 -5.88 9.61
CA PRO A 209 19.94 -7.07 9.06
C PRO A 209 19.11 -7.89 10.07
N GLU A 210 19.15 -7.55 11.37
CA GLU A 210 18.44 -8.28 12.44
C GLU A 210 17.06 -7.66 12.74
N GLY A 211 16.83 -6.36 12.54
CA GLY A 211 15.51 -5.72 12.65
C GLY A 211 14.50 -6.04 11.52
N LEU A 212 14.64 -7.20 10.86
CA LEU A 212 13.88 -7.59 9.66
C LEU A 212 13.03 -8.86 9.83
N ASP A 213 13.04 -9.51 10.99
CA ASP A 213 12.13 -10.62 11.30
C ASP A 213 10.67 -10.15 11.53
N GLY A 214 10.47 -8.84 11.69
CA GLY A 214 9.16 -8.21 11.77
C GLY A 214 8.59 -8.20 13.18
N ASP A 215 9.46 -8.18 14.18
CA ASP A 215 9.10 -7.99 15.57
C ASP A 215 9.84 -6.82 16.23
N ILE A 216 9.54 -6.61 17.52
CA ILE A 216 10.09 -5.54 18.35
C ILE A 216 10.85 -6.15 19.51
N ASP A 217 12.14 -5.84 19.54
CA ASP A 217 13.00 -6.06 20.69
C ASP A 217 13.24 -4.75 21.43
N VAL A 218 13.06 -4.74 22.75
CA VAL A 218 13.39 -3.58 23.59
C VAL A 218 14.17 -4.05 24.80
N SER A 219 15.42 -3.61 24.91
CA SER A 219 16.21 -3.86 26.10
C SER A 219 15.70 -3.06 27.29
N SER A 220 15.95 -3.56 28.49
CA SER A 220 15.68 -2.82 29.73
C SER A 220 16.30 -1.42 29.74
N ASN A 221 15.52 -0.46 30.19
CA ASN A 221 15.82 0.96 30.32
C ASN A 221 16.24 1.62 29.00
N THR A 222 15.81 1.04 27.89
CA THR A 222 15.96 1.60 26.55
C THR A 222 14.61 1.81 25.91
N PHE A 223 14.63 2.46 24.75
CA PHE A 223 13.47 2.54 23.89
C PHE A 223 13.84 2.18 22.47
N VAL A 224 12.84 1.73 21.73
CA VAL A 224 12.92 1.49 20.29
C VAL A 224 11.78 2.23 19.60
N LEU A 225 12.05 2.71 18.39
CA LEU A 225 11.05 3.27 17.51
C LEU A 225 10.61 2.20 16.51
N SER A 226 9.30 2.11 16.29
CA SER A 226 8.76 1.40 15.13
C SER A 226 9.06 2.15 13.84
N ARG A 227 8.65 1.60 12.69
CA ARG A 227 8.65 2.38 11.45
C ARG A 227 7.74 3.60 11.55
N SER A 228 8.07 4.64 10.79
CA SER A 228 7.33 5.89 10.82
C SER A 228 6.02 5.76 10.05
N LEU A 229 4.98 6.39 10.59
CA LEU A 229 3.69 6.54 9.93
C LEU A 229 3.51 7.98 9.51
N ARG A 230 2.79 8.18 8.42
CA ARG A 230 2.44 9.51 7.93
C ARG A 230 0.94 9.64 7.73
N GLN A 231 0.47 10.87 7.86
CA GLN A 231 -0.91 11.18 7.56
C GLN A 231 -1.12 11.29 6.04
N ALA A 232 -2.38 11.36 5.63
CA ALA A 232 -2.74 11.71 4.26
C ALA A 232 -2.14 13.08 3.88
N ASP A 233 -1.53 13.15 2.71
CA ASP A 233 -1.01 14.41 2.14
C ASP A 233 -2.18 15.28 1.64
N VAL A 234 -3.23 14.63 1.11
CA VAL A 234 -4.46 15.29 0.67
C VAL A 234 -5.67 14.50 1.15
N THR A 235 -6.72 15.21 1.60
CA THR A 235 -8.01 14.61 1.94
C THR A 235 -9.12 15.29 1.15
N SER A 236 -10.02 14.49 0.59
CA SER A 236 -11.24 14.94 -0.08
C SER A 236 -12.44 14.25 0.55
N SER A 237 -13.61 14.88 0.47
CA SER A 237 -14.85 14.27 0.95
C SER A 237 -16.02 14.59 0.03
N THR A 238 -16.93 13.64 -0.11
CA THR A 238 -18.19 13.82 -0.84
C THR A 238 -19.32 13.16 -0.08
N ASP A 239 -20.48 13.81 -0.05
CA ASP A 239 -21.67 13.21 0.55
C ASP A 239 -22.38 12.31 -0.48
N VAL A 240 -22.72 11.10 -0.05
CA VAL A 240 -23.55 10.13 -0.78
C VAL A 240 -24.80 9.83 0.05
N TYR A 241 -25.89 9.45 -0.59
CA TYR A 241 -27.16 9.24 0.10
C TYR A 241 -27.53 7.76 0.11
N ASP A 242 -28.00 7.25 1.25
CA ASP A 242 -28.55 5.89 1.34
C ASP A 242 -30.01 5.82 0.85
N SER A 243 -30.58 4.63 0.83
CA SER A 243 -31.97 4.40 0.37
C SER A 243 -33.03 5.06 1.24
N GLN A 244 -32.66 5.52 2.44
CA GLN A 244 -33.52 6.29 3.34
C GLN A 244 -33.31 7.81 3.15
N GLY A 245 -32.39 8.23 2.29
CA GLY A 245 -32.05 9.63 2.05
C GLY A 245 -31.12 10.23 3.10
N ASN A 246 -30.51 9.42 3.96
CA ASN A 246 -29.52 9.93 4.91
C ASN A 246 -28.20 10.18 4.18
N ALA A 247 -27.61 11.35 4.41
CA ALA A 247 -26.27 11.66 3.92
C ALA A 247 -25.21 10.83 4.64
N ARG A 248 -24.22 10.37 3.89
CA ARG A 248 -23.03 9.64 4.32
C ARG A 248 -21.82 10.32 3.70
N THR A 249 -20.88 10.78 4.51
CA THR A 249 -19.68 11.45 4.00
C THR A 249 -18.62 10.42 3.65
N VAL A 250 -18.39 10.18 2.36
CA VAL A 250 -17.24 9.42 1.88
C VAL A 250 -16.00 10.30 2.01
N VAL A 251 -14.96 9.79 2.64
CA VAL A 251 -13.67 10.47 2.78
C VAL A 251 -12.64 9.70 1.96
N THR A 252 -11.99 10.38 1.03
CA THR A 252 -10.87 9.83 0.26
C THR A 252 -9.60 10.52 0.71
N THR A 253 -8.64 9.73 1.15
CA THR A 253 -7.31 10.19 1.56
C THR A 253 -6.28 9.76 0.52
N PHE A 254 -5.29 10.60 0.30
CA PHE A 254 -4.23 10.38 -0.68
C PHE A 254 -2.88 10.57 -0.02
N ALA A 255 -1.94 9.70 -0.36
CA ALA A 255 -0.54 9.84 -0.01
C ALA A 255 0.32 9.63 -1.25
N ARG A 256 1.26 10.54 -1.46
CA ARG A 256 2.24 10.45 -2.54
C ARG A 256 3.18 9.28 -2.28
N GLU A 257 3.35 8.41 -3.25
CA GLU A 257 4.36 7.37 -3.09
C GLU A 257 5.76 7.97 -3.11
N THR A 258 6.54 7.70 -2.06
CA THR A 258 7.89 8.23 -1.90
C THR A 258 8.97 7.20 -2.19
N ARG A 259 8.58 5.94 -2.44
CA ARG A 259 9.53 4.90 -2.86
C ARG A 259 10.22 5.29 -4.15
N ASN A 260 11.53 5.05 -4.19
CA ASN A 260 12.30 5.16 -5.40
C ASN A 260 11.74 4.21 -6.46
N VAL A 261 11.72 4.66 -7.71
CA VAL A 261 11.25 3.88 -8.85
C VAL A 261 12.19 2.69 -9.00
N SER A 262 11.63 1.48 -8.94
CA SER A 262 12.25 0.24 -9.39
C SER A 262 13.09 0.44 -10.66
N GLY A 263 14.35 0.05 -10.60
CA GLY A 263 15.28 0.09 -11.71
C GLY A 263 14.69 -0.67 -12.90
N GLN A 264 14.58 0.01 -14.03
CA GLN A 264 14.20 -0.59 -15.31
C GLN A 264 15.44 -0.93 -16.12
N ASP A 265 15.27 -1.63 -17.24
CA ASP A 265 16.33 -2.05 -18.17
C ASP A 265 17.33 -0.93 -18.50
N ASP A 266 16.85 0.31 -18.69
CA ASP A 266 17.65 1.48 -19.06
C ASP A 266 18.21 2.28 -17.87
N THR A 267 17.98 1.81 -16.64
CA THR A 267 18.48 2.50 -15.44
C THR A 267 19.99 2.39 -15.37
N LEU A 268 20.67 3.54 -15.32
CA LEU A 268 22.13 3.60 -15.24
C LEU A 268 22.64 2.97 -13.95
N LEU A 269 23.69 2.14 -14.06
CA LEU A 269 24.31 1.46 -12.91
C LEU A 269 24.82 2.46 -11.85
N THR A 270 25.27 3.63 -12.29
CA THR A 270 25.75 4.72 -11.43
C THR A 270 24.64 5.46 -10.68
N ALA A 271 23.38 5.21 -11.03
CA ALA A 271 22.20 5.78 -10.38
C ALA A 271 21.45 4.77 -9.50
N LEU A 272 21.99 3.56 -9.30
CA LEU A 272 21.34 2.53 -8.51
C LEU A 272 21.45 2.81 -7.01
N VAL A 273 20.32 2.68 -6.32
CA VAL A 273 20.20 2.60 -4.87
C VAL A 273 19.46 1.34 -4.46
N ASP A 274 19.59 0.92 -3.21
CA ASP A 274 18.77 -0.15 -2.64
C ASP A 274 17.47 0.37 -2.03
N ASP A 275 16.69 -0.54 -1.44
CA ASP A 275 15.46 -0.23 -0.68
C ASP A 275 15.70 0.74 0.49
N ALA A 276 16.94 0.88 0.98
CA ALA A 276 17.34 1.80 2.05
C ALA A 276 17.94 3.10 1.53
N GLU A 277 17.78 3.40 0.23
CA GLU A 277 18.31 4.56 -0.49
C GLU A 277 19.84 4.69 -0.47
N ARG A 278 20.56 3.60 -0.14
CA ARG A 278 22.02 3.59 -0.18
C ARG A 278 22.48 3.39 -1.61
N SER A 279 23.39 4.25 -2.05
CA SER A 279 24.04 4.09 -3.36
C SER A 279 24.74 2.73 -3.45
N SER A 280 24.64 2.10 -4.62
CA SER A 280 25.41 0.90 -4.97
C SER A 280 26.93 1.14 -4.94
N GLY A 281 27.37 2.41 -4.94
CA GLY A 281 28.78 2.79 -5.02
C GLY A 281 29.40 2.60 -6.41
N LEU A 282 28.61 2.21 -7.41
CA LEU A 282 29.08 2.03 -8.78
C LEU A 282 29.42 3.39 -9.40
N VAL A 283 30.67 3.55 -9.82
CA VAL A 283 31.14 4.70 -10.59
C VAL A 283 31.70 4.25 -11.93
N VAL A 284 31.87 5.17 -12.88
CA VAL A 284 32.52 4.86 -14.16
C VAL A 284 33.95 4.37 -13.89
N GLY A 285 34.26 3.16 -14.36
CA GLY A 285 35.53 2.47 -14.11
C GLY A 285 35.45 1.36 -13.07
N SER A 286 34.40 1.32 -12.23
CA SER A 286 34.19 0.21 -11.30
C SER A 286 34.05 -1.11 -12.05
N THR A 287 34.55 -2.19 -11.49
CA THR A 287 34.36 -3.55 -12.01
C THR A 287 33.44 -4.34 -11.10
N VAL A 288 32.43 -4.97 -11.69
CA VAL A 288 31.57 -5.94 -10.99
C VAL A 288 32.17 -7.32 -11.19
N VAL A 289 32.38 -8.06 -10.09
CA VAL A 289 33.01 -9.38 -10.12
C VAL A 289 32.19 -10.40 -9.33
N ILE A 290 32.26 -11.68 -9.73
CA ILE A 290 31.90 -12.81 -8.87
C ILE A 290 33.17 -13.23 -8.13
N ALA A 291 33.15 -13.16 -6.80
CA ALA A 291 34.35 -13.34 -6.00
C ALA A 291 34.81 -14.80 -5.95
N ALA A 292 36.12 -15.01 -5.93
CA ALA A 292 36.78 -16.30 -5.72
C ALA A 292 36.15 -17.05 -4.52
N GLY A 293 36.02 -18.37 -4.64
CA GLY A 293 35.37 -19.22 -3.65
C GLY A 293 33.84 -19.31 -3.76
N SER A 294 33.21 -18.61 -4.71
CA SER A 294 31.82 -18.88 -5.10
C SER A 294 31.73 -20.23 -5.82
N ASP A 295 30.71 -21.05 -5.56
CA ASP A 295 30.46 -22.28 -6.32
C ASP A 295 29.24 -22.09 -7.22
N LEU A 296 29.44 -22.20 -8.53
CA LEU A 296 28.42 -21.96 -9.54
C LEU A 296 27.86 -23.28 -10.11
N GLY A 297 28.14 -24.44 -9.49
CA GLY A 297 27.65 -25.75 -9.91
C GLY A 297 28.68 -26.62 -10.65
N ALA A 298 29.86 -26.07 -10.96
CA ALA A 298 30.99 -26.80 -11.55
C ALA A 298 32.21 -26.88 -10.61
N GLY A 299 32.03 -26.53 -9.33
CA GLY A 299 33.10 -26.33 -8.36
C GLY A 299 33.38 -24.86 -8.10
N GLY A 300 34.12 -24.57 -7.03
CA GLY A 300 34.44 -23.21 -6.63
C GLY A 300 35.33 -22.47 -7.65
N ILE A 301 34.99 -21.22 -7.97
CA ILE A 301 35.83 -20.36 -8.82
C ILE A 301 37.14 -20.00 -8.08
N ALA A 302 38.28 -20.21 -8.72
CA ALA A 302 39.59 -20.08 -8.08
C ALA A 302 40.11 -18.62 -8.00
N ALA A 303 39.55 -17.73 -8.83
CA ALA A 303 39.88 -16.31 -8.88
C ALA A 303 38.59 -15.52 -9.16
N ASP A 304 38.64 -14.20 -8.93
CA ASP A 304 37.51 -13.33 -9.21
C ASP A 304 37.17 -13.35 -10.71
N LEU A 305 35.90 -13.62 -11.01
CA LEU A 305 35.37 -13.60 -12.37
C LEU A 305 34.81 -12.21 -12.66
N THR A 306 35.40 -11.49 -13.61
CA THR A 306 34.86 -10.20 -14.03
C THR A 306 33.52 -10.39 -14.75
N VAL A 307 32.48 -9.75 -14.24
CA VAL A 307 31.15 -9.69 -14.86
C VAL A 307 31.11 -8.56 -15.88
N THR A 308 31.39 -7.34 -15.43
CA THR A 308 31.39 -6.15 -16.30
C THR A 308 32.23 -5.03 -15.73
N THR A 309 32.65 -4.09 -16.59
CA THR A 309 33.22 -2.80 -16.17
C THR A 309 32.20 -1.70 -16.43
N VAL A 310 31.88 -0.92 -15.40
CA VAL A 310 30.89 0.14 -15.46
C VAL A 310 31.40 1.27 -16.36
N THR A 311 30.69 1.53 -17.44
CA THR A 311 30.88 2.70 -18.31
C THR A 311 29.82 3.75 -18.01
N ALA A 312 29.97 4.97 -18.56
CA ALA A 312 28.99 6.04 -18.37
C ALA A 312 27.58 5.70 -18.88
N GLY A 313 27.46 4.75 -19.82
CA GLY A 313 26.19 4.30 -20.37
C GLY A 313 25.78 2.90 -19.91
N SER A 314 26.49 2.29 -18.96
CA SER A 314 26.13 0.96 -18.47
C SER A 314 24.80 1.00 -17.72
N THR A 315 23.90 0.13 -18.12
CA THR A 315 22.52 0.01 -17.62
C THR A 315 22.32 -1.25 -16.78
N LEU A 316 21.17 -1.35 -16.12
CA LEU A 316 20.77 -2.53 -15.35
C LEU A 316 20.60 -3.77 -16.25
N GLU A 317 20.10 -3.60 -17.49
CA GLU A 317 20.04 -4.67 -18.48
C GLU A 317 21.44 -5.14 -18.93
N ASP A 318 22.39 -4.21 -19.10
CA ASP A 318 23.78 -4.58 -19.41
C ASP A 318 24.38 -5.44 -18.29
N LEU A 319 24.10 -5.11 -17.02
CA LEU A 319 24.54 -5.91 -15.88
C LEU A 319 23.85 -7.27 -15.85
N ARG A 320 22.53 -7.34 -16.09
CA ARG A 320 21.77 -8.60 -16.16
C ARG A 320 22.37 -9.54 -17.22
N ALA A 321 22.56 -9.04 -18.44
CA ALA A 321 23.10 -9.81 -19.56
C ALA A 321 24.55 -10.25 -19.31
N ALA A 322 25.37 -9.37 -18.74
CA ALA A 322 26.75 -9.69 -18.39
C ALA A 322 26.83 -10.75 -17.28
N LEU A 323 25.97 -10.66 -16.27
CA LEU A 323 25.88 -11.63 -15.18
C LEU A 323 25.45 -13.00 -15.69
N GLU A 324 24.44 -13.07 -16.55
CA GLU A 324 24.03 -14.33 -17.19
C GLU A 324 25.17 -14.95 -18.00
N THR A 325 25.90 -14.14 -18.77
CA THR A 325 27.06 -14.61 -19.55
C THR A 325 28.16 -15.15 -18.64
N ALA A 326 28.47 -14.45 -17.54
CA ALA A 326 29.47 -14.86 -16.58
C ALA A 326 29.10 -16.20 -15.90
N LEU A 327 27.83 -16.34 -15.48
CA LEU A 327 27.32 -17.56 -14.86
C LEU A 327 27.38 -18.78 -15.79
N ASN A 328 27.08 -18.61 -17.07
CA ASN A 328 27.13 -19.70 -18.07
C ASN A 328 28.55 -20.01 -18.58
N THR A 329 29.54 -19.15 -18.32
CA THR A 329 30.92 -19.39 -18.75
C THR A 329 31.66 -20.34 -17.81
N GLU A 330 31.47 -20.20 -16.49
CA GLU A 330 32.17 -20.98 -15.47
C GLU A 330 31.46 -22.29 -15.09
N ALA A 331 30.20 -22.47 -15.46
CA ALA A 331 29.41 -23.65 -15.08
C ALA A 331 28.75 -24.35 -16.27
N ALA A 332 28.72 -25.68 -16.24
CA ALA A 332 28.00 -26.48 -17.22
C ALA A 332 26.53 -26.62 -16.81
N GLY A 333 25.65 -25.78 -17.35
CA GLY A 333 24.20 -25.85 -17.08
C GLY A 333 23.51 -24.57 -17.52
N GLY A 334 22.23 -24.64 -17.89
CA GLY A 334 21.48 -23.47 -18.34
C GLY A 334 21.16 -22.57 -17.15
N LYS A 335 21.89 -21.46 -16.99
CA LYS A 335 21.57 -20.43 -16.00
C LYS A 335 20.93 -19.26 -16.70
N THR A 336 19.79 -18.80 -16.18
CA THR A 336 19.13 -17.60 -16.70
C THR A 336 19.05 -16.54 -15.63
N VAL A 337 19.24 -15.29 -16.03
CA VAL A 337 19.06 -14.11 -15.15
C VAL A 337 17.99 -13.25 -15.79
N THR A 338 16.87 -13.07 -15.10
CA THR A 338 15.76 -12.22 -15.58
C THR A 338 15.70 -10.96 -14.72
N LEU A 339 15.62 -9.79 -15.36
CA LEU A 339 15.29 -8.54 -14.65
C LEU A 339 13.77 -8.47 -14.51
N LEU A 340 13.29 -8.43 -13.27
CA LEU A 340 11.86 -8.34 -12.96
C LEU A 340 11.39 -6.87 -13.00
N PRO A 341 10.09 -6.61 -13.20
CA PRO A 341 9.54 -5.24 -13.26
C PRO A 341 9.74 -4.41 -11.97
N ASP A 342 9.99 -5.08 -10.85
CA ASP A 342 10.32 -4.44 -9.58
C ASP A 342 11.79 -4.00 -9.50
N GLY A 343 12.63 -4.34 -10.48
CA GLY A 343 14.04 -3.97 -10.51
C GLY A 343 14.96 -4.98 -9.83
N SER A 344 14.45 -6.12 -9.39
CA SER A 344 15.26 -7.23 -8.88
C SER A 344 15.71 -8.18 -9.99
N PHE A 345 16.79 -8.93 -9.78
CA PHE A 345 17.14 -10.06 -10.65
C PHE A 345 16.57 -11.36 -10.09
N GLN A 346 15.96 -12.15 -10.96
CA GLN A 346 15.59 -13.54 -10.73
C GLN A 346 16.60 -14.46 -11.41
N ILE A 347 17.23 -15.34 -10.64
CA ILE A 347 18.21 -16.30 -11.13
C ILE A 347 17.57 -17.68 -11.11
N ALA A 348 17.62 -18.38 -12.24
CA ALA A 348 17.26 -19.79 -12.34
C ALA A 348 18.49 -20.58 -12.77
N SER A 349 18.70 -21.75 -12.18
CA SER A 349 19.84 -22.62 -12.47
C SER A 349 19.45 -24.09 -12.39
N ASP A 350 19.89 -24.87 -13.36
CA ASP A 350 19.79 -26.34 -13.32
C ASP A 350 20.69 -26.94 -12.22
N ASP A 351 21.74 -26.22 -11.82
CA ASP A 351 22.70 -26.62 -10.78
C ASP A 351 22.50 -25.84 -9.48
N ALA A 352 22.98 -26.40 -8.37
CA ALA A 352 23.08 -25.66 -7.13
C ALA A 352 24.16 -24.57 -7.24
N ILE A 353 23.85 -23.38 -6.74
CA ILE A 353 24.81 -22.29 -6.56
C ILE A 353 25.00 -22.14 -5.06
N SER A 354 26.24 -22.11 -4.59
CA SER A 354 26.51 -21.89 -3.17
C SER A 354 27.53 -20.79 -2.95
N ASN A 355 27.24 -19.96 -1.95
CA ASN A 355 28.10 -18.85 -1.54
C ASN A 355 28.51 -17.93 -2.72
N MET A 356 27.60 -17.64 -3.66
CA MET A 356 27.89 -16.70 -4.74
C MET A 356 27.95 -15.29 -4.20
N ARG A 357 29.05 -14.59 -4.48
CA ARG A 357 29.28 -13.23 -3.98
C ARG A 357 29.55 -12.31 -5.16
N VAL A 358 28.62 -11.41 -5.46
CA VAL A 358 28.80 -10.37 -6.47
C VAL A 358 29.23 -9.09 -5.79
N LEU A 359 30.44 -8.65 -6.10
CA LEU A 359 31.15 -7.55 -5.45
C LEU A 359 31.43 -6.43 -6.45
N VAL A 360 31.44 -5.19 -5.95
CA VAL A 360 31.87 -4.01 -6.70
C VAL A 360 33.30 -3.67 -6.31
N ASP A 361 34.23 -3.77 -7.25
CA ASP A 361 35.61 -3.30 -7.12
C ASP A 361 35.72 -1.87 -7.71
N PRO A 362 35.84 -0.82 -6.87
CA PRO A 362 35.88 0.56 -7.35
C PRO A 362 37.22 0.94 -8.02
N ASP A 363 38.30 0.19 -7.79
CA ASP A 363 39.66 0.54 -8.22
C ASP A 363 40.03 -0.07 -9.59
N GLY A 364 39.18 -0.94 -10.12
CA GLY A 364 39.32 -1.58 -11.43
C GLY A 364 40.17 -2.86 -11.39
N ALA A 365 39.97 -3.72 -12.39
CA ALA A 365 40.56 -5.07 -12.44
C ALA A 365 42.09 -5.06 -12.29
N GLY A 366 42.57 -5.62 -11.17
CA GLY A 366 44.00 -5.87 -10.92
C GLY A 366 44.65 -5.06 -9.81
N ALA A 367 43.93 -4.12 -9.19
CA ALA A 367 44.29 -3.66 -7.85
C ALA A 367 44.10 -4.81 -6.85
N ALA A 368 44.93 -4.88 -5.80
CA ALA A 368 44.66 -5.84 -4.72
C ALA A 368 43.26 -5.52 -4.18
N PRO A 369 42.33 -6.49 -4.16
CA PRO A 369 40.96 -6.21 -3.74
C PRO A 369 41.00 -5.54 -2.38
N PRO A 370 40.23 -4.45 -2.17
CA PRO A 370 40.23 -3.79 -0.89
C PRO A 370 39.85 -4.83 0.18
N ALA A 371 40.47 -4.73 1.36
CA ALA A 371 40.27 -5.70 2.43
C ALA A 371 38.77 -5.96 2.63
N ALA A 372 38.40 -7.21 2.93
CA ALA A 372 37.07 -7.82 2.78
C ALA A 372 35.85 -7.12 3.43
N GLY A 373 35.99 -5.89 3.97
CA GLY A 373 34.90 -5.04 4.47
C GLY A 373 34.70 -3.71 3.73
N ALA A 374 35.25 -3.54 2.53
CA ALA A 374 35.05 -2.33 1.69
C ALA A 374 34.25 -2.57 0.40
N LEU A 375 33.76 -3.79 0.18
CA LEU A 375 33.09 -4.18 -1.07
C LEU A 375 31.57 -4.20 -0.90
N THR A 376 30.85 -3.36 -1.64
CA THR A 376 29.39 -3.36 -1.70
C THR A 376 28.91 -4.64 -2.39
N ARG A 377 28.10 -5.44 -1.68
CA ARG A 377 27.48 -6.65 -2.22
C ARG A 377 26.19 -6.26 -2.93
N MET A 378 26.02 -6.68 -4.20
CA MET A 378 24.85 -6.29 -5.00
C MET A 378 23.67 -7.28 -4.89
N LEU A 379 23.93 -8.59 -4.78
CA LEU A 379 22.90 -9.64 -4.98
C LEU A 379 22.52 -10.43 -3.71
N THR A 380 23.04 -10.06 -2.54
CA THR A 380 22.65 -10.74 -1.30
C THR A 380 21.35 -10.18 -0.76
N ASN A 381 20.38 -11.08 -0.59
CA ASN A 381 18.92 -10.91 -0.45
C ASN A 381 18.39 -9.83 0.52
N ARG A 382 19.22 -9.07 1.26
CA ARG A 382 18.70 -8.16 2.29
C ARG A 382 19.45 -6.85 2.56
N ASN A 383 20.57 -6.51 1.91
CA ASN A 383 21.24 -5.19 2.10
C ASN A 383 22.37 -4.96 1.06
N MET A 384 22.43 -3.79 0.41
CA MET A 384 23.68 -3.29 -0.19
C MET A 384 24.50 -2.55 0.90
N GLY A 385 25.80 -2.80 0.98
CA GLY A 385 26.73 -1.93 1.74
C GLY A 385 26.85 -2.15 3.26
N VAL A 386 26.40 -3.28 3.80
CA VAL A 386 26.70 -3.67 5.21
C VAL A 386 27.77 -4.74 5.25
N ASP A 387 28.77 -4.54 6.10
CA ASP A 387 29.91 -5.42 6.36
C ASP A 387 29.45 -6.71 7.09
N LEU A 388 28.80 -7.61 6.35
CA LEU A 388 28.44 -8.94 6.84
C LEU A 388 29.71 -9.79 6.89
N ALA A 389 30.00 -10.39 8.04
CA ALA A 389 31.20 -11.19 8.28
C ALA A 389 31.38 -12.31 7.24
N GLY A 390 32.16 -12.05 6.18
CA GLY A 390 32.94 -12.98 5.35
C GLY A 390 32.26 -14.11 4.53
N THR A 391 31.11 -14.66 4.94
CA THR A 391 30.64 -15.98 4.44
C THR A 391 29.24 -16.02 3.83
N ASP A 392 28.43 -14.98 3.95
CA ASP A 392 27.01 -15.09 3.57
C ASP A 392 26.77 -14.81 2.09
N GLY A 393 27.17 -15.72 1.18
CA GLY A 393 26.87 -15.59 -0.24
C GLY A 393 25.45 -16.06 -0.60
N PHE A 394 24.98 -15.64 -1.78
CA PHE A 394 23.75 -16.15 -2.39
C PHE A 394 23.87 -17.66 -2.60
N THR A 395 22.88 -18.41 -2.09
CA THR A 395 22.86 -19.87 -2.17
C THR A 395 21.48 -20.31 -2.64
N MET A 396 21.43 -21.17 -3.65
CA MET A 396 20.20 -21.74 -4.19
C MET A 396 20.40 -23.23 -4.52
N ALA A 397 19.32 -23.99 -4.40
CA ALA A 397 19.33 -25.40 -4.79
C ALA A 397 19.22 -25.54 -6.31
N ALA A 398 19.65 -26.68 -6.83
CA ALA A 398 19.46 -27.05 -8.23
C ALA A 398 17.97 -27.03 -8.62
N ASN A 399 17.66 -26.52 -9.81
CA ASN A 399 16.30 -26.40 -10.35
C ASN A 399 15.37 -25.53 -9.50
N THR A 400 15.92 -24.53 -8.81
CA THR A 400 15.14 -23.53 -8.08
C THR A 400 15.31 -22.15 -8.70
N VAL A 401 14.42 -21.25 -8.31
CA VAL A 401 14.40 -19.86 -8.75
C VAL A 401 14.48 -19.01 -7.49
N GLU A 402 15.47 -18.13 -7.42
CA GLU A 402 15.62 -17.19 -6.32
C GLU A 402 15.67 -15.77 -6.86
N THR A 403 15.15 -14.84 -6.07
CA THR A 403 15.12 -13.41 -6.40
C THR A 403 16.14 -12.67 -5.54
N THR A 404 16.78 -11.66 -6.12
CA THR A 404 17.80 -10.83 -5.48
C THR A 404 17.18 -9.53 -4.94
N ASN A 405 18.01 -8.62 -4.44
CA ASN A 405 17.54 -7.30 -3.99
C ASN A 405 16.88 -6.53 -5.13
N THR A 406 15.94 -5.67 -4.74
CA THR A 406 15.36 -4.65 -5.60
C THR A 406 16.36 -3.52 -5.81
N PHE A 407 16.69 -3.20 -7.06
CA PHE A 407 17.42 -1.98 -7.37
C PHE A 407 16.43 -0.86 -7.69
N HIS A 408 16.76 0.37 -7.31
CA HIS A 408 15.97 1.55 -7.63
C HIS A 408 16.80 2.63 -8.31
N ASN A 409 16.13 3.49 -9.07
CA ASN A 409 16.71 4.68 -9.68
C ASN A 409 16.67 5.85 -8.70
N MET A 410 17.85 6.35 -8.30
CA MET A 410 18.03 7.48 -7.38
C MET A 410 17.32 8.77 -7.83
N ASN A 411 17.08 8.93 -9.14
CA ASN A 411 16.48 10.14 -9.71
C ASN A 411 15.00 9.97 -10.07
N GLY A 412 14.44 8.77 -9.90
CA GLY A 412 13.04 8.49 -10.17
C GLY A 412 12.28 8.40 -8.87
N ILE A 413 11.63 9.48 -8.42
CA ILE A 413 10.48 9.31 -7.52
C ILE A 413 9.29 9.01 -8.42
N ARG A 414 8.55 7.93 -8.14
CA ARG A 414 7.40 7.60 -8.96
C ARG A 414 6.37 8.70 -8.75
N ASN A 415 5.88 9.29 -9.83
CA ASN A 415 4.76 10.24 -9.73
C ASN A 415 3.47 9.44 -9.55
N SER A 416 3.34 8.80 -8.40
CA SER A 416 2.19 7.99 -8.04
C SER A 416 1.62 8.39 -6.70
N TRP A 417 0.33 8.14 -6.56
CA TRP A 417 -0.46 8.46 -5.39
C TRP A 417 -1.22 7.23 -4.99
N ASN A 418 -1.06 6.79 -3.76
CA ASN A 418 -1.94 5.81 -3.19
C ASN A 418 -3.14 6.51 -2.58
N TYR A 419 -4.30 5.89 -2.65
CA TYR A 419 -5.51 6.40 -2.05
C TYR A 419 -6.15 5.35 -1.14
N GLN A 420 -6.85 5.85 -0.13
CA GLN A 420 -7.73 5.06 0.72
C GLN A 420 -9.08 5.78 0.83
N VAL A 421 -10.15 5.07 0.46
CA VAL A 421 -11.55 5.49 0.53
C VAL A 421 -12.17 4.91 1.79
N ARG A 422 -12.70 5.81 2.60
CA ARG A 422 -13.48 5.50 3.78
C ARG A 422 -14.93 5.87 3.51
N VAL A 423 -15.81 4.87 3.58
CA VAL A 423 -17.25 5.10 3.65
C VAL A 423 -17.71 4.80 5.07
N PRO A 424 -18.36 5.75 5.77
CA PRO A 424 -18.97 5.49 7.07
C PRO A 424 -20.14 4.52 6.90
N HIS A 425 -19.84 3.21 6.93
CA HIS A 425 -20.84 2.15 6.86
C HIS A 425 -21.02 1.46 8.22
N ASP A 426 -22.16 0.79 8.34
CA ASP A 426 -22.35 -0.30 9.29
C ASP A 426 -21.28 -1.37 8.99
N VAL A 427 -20.62 -1.85 10.03
CA VAL A 427 -19.40 -2.71 9.97
C VAL A 427 -19.61 -4.05 9.27
N THR A 428 -20.83 -4.35 8.82
CA THR A 428 -21.21 -5.65 8.26
C THR A 428 -20.94 -5.80 6.76
N THR A 429 -20.74 -4.71 6.01
CA THR A 429 -20.48 -4.77 4.56
C THR A 429 -19.51 -3.67 4.12
N PRO A 430 -18.18 -3.88 4.25
CA PRO A 430 -17.21 -2.94 3.72
C PRO A 430 -17.31 -2.87 2.19
N PRO A 431 -17.09 -1.69 1.57
CA PRO A 431 -16.97 -1.60 0.11
C PRO A 431 -15.81 -2.47 -0.37
N SER A 432 -15.97 -3.15 -1.51
CA SER A 432 -14.85 -3.77 -2.21
C SER A 432 -13.96 -2.68 -2.82
N GLY A 433 -12.63 -2.74 -2.64
CA GLY A 433 -11.68 -1.84 -3.30
C GLY A 433 -11.56 -0.46 -2.63
N THR A 434 -11.39 -0.43 -1.30
CA THR A 434 -11.19 0.82 -0.53
C THR A 434 -9.80 1.40 -0.69
N THR A 435 -8.84 0.68 -1.28
CA THR A 435 -7.48 1.13 -1.53
C THR A 435 -7.14 1.05 -3.01
N GLY A 436 -6.18 1.86 -3.45
CA GLY A 436 -5.64 1.75 -4.79
C GLY A 436 -4.51 2.74 -5.06
N ARG A 437 -4.03 2.73 -6.29
CA ARG A 437 -2.88 3.53 -6.74
C ARG A 437 -3.22 4.26 -8.03
N MET A 438 -2.76 5.49 -8.17
CA MET A 438 -2.81 6.27 -9.40
C MET A 438 -1.37 6.52 -9.85
N VAL A 439 -1.05 6.25 -11.11
CA VAL A 439 0.27 6.52 -11.67
C VAL A 439 0.15 7.62 -12.72
N PHE A 440 1.05 8.59 -12.65
CA PHE A 440 1.15 9.68 -13.59
C PHE A 440 2.49 9.60 -14.31
N LEU A 441 2.48 9.93 -15.60
CA LEU A 441 3.69 10.11 -16.39
C LEU A 441 4.53 11.28 -15.86
N ALA A 442 5.79 11.33 -16.26
CA ALA A 442 6.71 12.43 -15.89
C ALA A 442 6.22 13.82 -16.34
N ASN A 443 5.35 13.89 -17.36
CA ASN A 443 4.73 15.13 -17.83
C ASN A 443 3.45 15.51 -17.05
N GLY A 444 3.08 14.75 -16.01
CA GLY A 444 1.90 14.96 -15.18
C GLY A 444 0.60 14.38 -15.75
N ASN A 445 0.61 13.80 -16.95
CA ASN A 445 -0.57 13.13 -17.49
C ASN A 445 -0.84 11.83 -16.72
N PHE A 446 -2.11 11.56 -16.48
CA PHE A 446 -2.55 10.29 -15.91
C PHE A 446 -2.16 9.12 -16.83
N GLU A 447 -1.49 8.11 -16.28
CA GLU A 447 -1.09 6.90 -17.00
C GLU A 447 -2.12 5.79 -16.79
N ASN A 448 -2.37 5.40 -15.54
CA ASN A 448 -3.32 4.36 -15.19
C ASN A 448 -3.83 4.44 -13.74
N TYR A 449 -4.98 3.81 -13.50
CA TYR A 449 -5.32 3.28 -12.19
C TYR A 449 -4.43 2.05 -12.06
N GLY A 450 -3.54 2.05 -11.08
CA GLY A 450 -2.49 1.06 -10.93
C GLY A 450 -3.03 -0.35 -10.74
N VAL A 451 -2.17 -1.19 -10.20
CA VAL A 451 -2.49 -2.57 -9.91
C VAL A 451 -3.33 -2.63 -8.62
N GLY A 452 -4.44 -3.35 -8.62
CA GLY A 452 -5.20 -3.65 -7.40
C GLY A 452 -4.36 -4.48 -6.42
N ASP A 453 -4.85 -4.64 -5.20
CA ASP A 453 -4.14 -5.40 -4.15
C ASP A 453 -3.84 -6.87 -4.56
N ASP A 454 -4.55 -7.39 -5.58
CA ASP A 454 -4.39 -8.73 -6.14
C ASP A 454 -3.38 -8.83 -7.29
N GLY A 455 -2.66 -7.75 -7.62
CA GLY A 455 -1.72 -7.78 -8.73
C GLY A 455 -2.38 -7.60 -10.11
N THR A 456 -3.71 -7.39 -10.19
CA THR A 456 -4.38 -7.12 -11.46
C THR A 456 -4.35 -5.64 -11.80
N PRO A 457 -3.84 -5.24 -12.98
CA PRO A 457 -3.95 -3.85 -13.42
C PRO A 457 -5.43 -3.47 -13.50
N MET A 458 -5.83 -2.35 -12.86
CA MET A 458 -7.14 -1.77 -13.02
C MET A 458 -7.24 -1.15 -14.43
N THR A 459 -7.32 -2.03 -15.44
CA THR A 459 -7.23 -1.70 -16.88
C THR A 459 -8.45 -0.97 -17.42
N THR A 460 -9.51 -0.86 -16.64
CA THR A 460 -10.63 -0.01 -17.03
C THR A 460 -10.23 1.42 -16.71
N ASN A 461 -9.86 2.17 -17.76
CA ASN A 461 -10.34 3.54 -17.87
C ASN A 461 -11.82 3.48 -17.43
N PRO A 462 -12.21 3.98 -16.24
CA PRO A 462 -13.62 4.03 -15.92
C PRO A 462 -14.17 4.89 -17.03
N VAL A 463 -14.93 4.27 -17.94
CA VAL A 463 -15.74 5.02 -18.85
C VAL A 463 -16.65 5.78 -17.90
N VAL A 464 -16.34 7.05 -17.70
CA VAL A 464 -17.21 8.00 -17.05
C VAL A 464 -18.41 8.08 -18.00
N VAL A 465 -19.43 7.27 -17.72
CA VAL A 465 -20.77 7.41 -18.26
C VAL A 465 -21.63 8.03 -17.18
#